data_AF-A0AAJ6T916-F1
#
_entry.id   AF-A0AAJ6T916-F1
#
_cell.length_a   1.000
_cell.length_b   1.000
_cell.length_c   1.000
_cell.angle_alpha   90.00
_cell.angle_beta   90.00
_cell.angle_gamma   90.00
#
_symmetry.space_group_name_H-M   'P 1'
#
loop_
_entity.id
_entity.type
_entity.pdbx_description
1 polymer ?
#
loop_
_entity_poly.entity_id
_entity_poly.type
_entity_poly.pdbx_seq_one_letter_code
_entity_poly.pdbx_strand_id
1 'polypeptide(L)'
;MAFSNDGSNAGKKKFAIIGVSSIILVAMVVAVAVGIGGSHGDSKQESSPKGQISTTSKSIKAICQPTDYRETCEESLSKAAGNTTDPSKLVQAGFKVTIEALQNAINRSTTLKELAKDPMASQALDNCRELMDDAIAELEHSFDLIESFQASQFDEYVNNLKVWLSATITYQRTCLDGFDNTTGSAGEKMKELLMASSQLTSNGLAMVDGVTSILKDLNIPGLTSRRLLEADDEFPSWVNGGKRMLLLKETPATIKADAIVAQDGSGQYKTIAEAIEKIPKKNNETFVLYIKEGVYKEQVSLARSHTHVLMIGDGPTKTKITGNLNYANGVQTFKTATVSISGDHFMAKDIGFENSAGAIGHQAVALRVQADMSVFYNCQIDGYQDTLYAHTKRQFYRDCTITGTIDFIFGDAIAVFQNCKLVVRKPLENQQCIVTAQGRNETREPTGFVIQNCTITADPKYFPVRLQNKAYLGRPWRELSRTIVMQSHIDDLIAPEGWLPWLGNFGLNTLFYSEYDNKGQGAVETNRVKWAGIKKLTPEAADGYTAAKFIQGDEWIPQTGVPYTAGMISA
;
A
#
# COMPACT_ATOMS: atom_id res chain seq x y z
N MET A 1 -21.53 46.48 39.16
CA MET A 1 -20.55 45.39 39.42
C MET A 1 -21.24 44.09 39.02
N ALA A 2 -20.73 43.18 38.21
CA ALA A 2 -19.50 43.11 37.43
C ALA A 2 -19.81 42.16 36.25
N PHE A 3 -19.27 42.47 35.08
CA PHE A 3 -19.19 41.55 33.94
C PHE A 3 -18.23 40.41 34.30
N SER A 4 -18.53 39.18 33.88
CA SER A 4 -17.57 38.08 33.88
C SER A 4 -17.43 37.53 32.46
N ASN A 5 -16.17 37.40 32.10
CA ASN A 5 -15.56 37.30 30.78
C ASN A 5 -15.61 35.85 30.28
N ASP A 6 -16.04 35.65 29.04
CA ASP A 6 -15.93 34.39 28.32
C ASP A 6 -14.67 34.47 27.44
N GLY A 7 -13.67 33.61 27.71
CA GLY A 7 -12.40 33.70 27.00
C GLY A 7 -11.34 32.72 27.49
N SER A 8 -11.37 31.48 27.02
CA SER A 8 -10.15 30.65 26.89
C SER A 8 -10.37 29.36 26.07
N ASN A 9 -10.48 29.48 24.74
CA ASN A 9 -10.27 28.30 23.87
C ASN A 9 -9.36 28.57 22.65
N ALA A 10 -8.83 29.79 22.50
CA ALA A 10 -7.92 30.16 21.42
C ALA A 10 -6.42 29.96 21.74
N GLY A 11 -6.08 29.71 23.01
CA GLY A 11 -4.68 29.63 23.47
C GLY A 11 -3.99 28.29 23.15
N LYS A 12 -4.68 27.15 23.27
CA LYS A 12 -4.06 25.82 23.13
C LYS A 12 -3.64 25.46 21.70
N LYS A 13 -4.34 25.99 20.68
CA LYS A 13 -3.98 25.76 19.26
C LYS A 13 -2.68 26.46 18.84
N LYS A 14 -2.35 27.62 19.43
CA LYS A 14 -1.13 28.37 19.08
C LYS A 14 0.15 27.72 19.63
N PHE A 15 0.09 27.07 20.79
CA PHE A 15 1.26 26.43 21.39
C PHE A 15 1.67 25.12 20.68
N ALA A 16 0.72 24.35 20.15
CA ALA A 16 1.02 23.17 19.34
C ALA A 16 1.75 23.55 18.03
N ILE A 17 1.25 24.55 17.30
CA ILE A 17 1.85 25.02 16.04
C ILE A 17 3.28 25.56 16.24
N ILE A 18 3.52 26.30 17.33
CA ILE A 18 4.85 26.86 17.63
C ILE A 18 5.87 25.76 17.98
N GLY A 19 5.46 24.69 18.67
CA GLY A 19 6.35 23.56 19.01
C GLY A 19 6.83 22.79 17.79
N VAL A 20 5.95 22.55 16.81
CA VAL A 20 6.20 21.73 15.62
C VAL A 20 7.11 22.47 14.63
N SER A 21 6.80 23.72 14.32
CA SER A 21 7.65 24.54 13.45
C SER A 21 9.04 24.77 14.06
N SER A 22 9.17 24.84 15.40
CA SER A 22 10.47 24.98 16.05
C SER A 22 11.31 23.71 15.99
N ILE A 23 10.71 22.53 16.18
CA ILE A 23 11.44 21.24 16.12
C ILE A 23 11.88 20.92 14.69
N ILE A 24 11.01 21.11 13.71
CA ILE A 24 11.32 20.90 12.28
C ILE A 24 12.39 21.89 11.83
N LEU A 25 12.32 23.15 12.27
CA LEU A 25 13.31 24.18 11.94
C LEU A 25 14.65 23.93 12.63
N VAL A 26 14.68 23.41 13.85
CA VAL A 26 15.92 22.97 14.52
C VAL A 26 16.53 21.76 13.83
N ALA A 27 15.73 20.75 13.45
CA ALA A 27 16.20 19.59 12.69
C ALA A 27 16.78 20.00 11.32
N MET A 28 16.13 20.92 10.62
CA MET A 28 16.62 21.47 9.34
C MET A 28 17.87 22.33 9.49
N VAL A 29 17.95 23.18 10.52
CA VAL A 29 19.13 24.01 10.79
C VAL A 29 20.34 23.14 11.17
N VAL A 30 20.12 22.06 11.93
CA VAL A 30 21.17 21.09 12.27
C VAL A 30 21.64 20.33 11.02
N ALA A 31 20.73 19.90 10.13
CA ALA A 31 21.10 19.27 8.86
C ALA A 31 21.95 20.18 7.96
N VAL A 32 21.63 21.49 7.92
CA VAL A 32 22.42 22.50 7.20
C VAL A 32 23.79 22.72 7.86
N ALA A 33 23.86 22.76 9.20
CA ALA A 33 25.12 22.93 9.93
C ALA A 33 26.06 21.73 9.76
N VAL A 34 25.53 20.51 9.79
CA VAL A 34 26.31 19.27 9.63
C VAL A 34 26.71 19.06 8.17
N GLY A 35 25.86 19.40 7.20
CA GLY A 35 26.17 19.33 5.77
C GLY A 35 27.27 20.31 5.30
N ILE A 36 27.50 21.41 6.04
CA ILE A 36 28.57 22.37 5.76
C ILE A 36 29.89 22.00 6.47
N GLY A 37 29.85 21.16 7.51
CA GLY A 37 31.04 20.78 8.31
C GLY A 37 31.95 19.71 7.68
N GLY A 38 31.60 19.15 6.53
CA GLY A 38 32.19 17.91 6.00
C GLY A 38 33.22 18.04 4.87
N SER A 39 33.79 19.22 4.60
CA SER A 39 34.84 19.33 3.56
C SER A 39 35.96 20.29 3.99
N HIS A 40 37.03 19.73 4.55
CA HIS A 40 38.33 20.40 4.65
C HIS A 40 38.97 20.49 3.26
N GLY A 41 39.08 21.70 2.74
CA GLY A 41 39.79 22.00 1.50
C GLY A 41 40.15 23.48 1.44
N ASP A 42 41.42 23.77 1.71
CA ASP A 42 42.01 25.10 1.74
C ASP A 42 42.22 25.61 0.29
N SER A 43 41.60 26.73 -0.11
CA SER A 43 42.19 27.69 -1.08
C SER A 43 41.29 28.91 -1.39
N LYS A 44 41.84 30.08 -1.08
CA LYS A 44 41.82 31.40 -1.76
C LYS A 44 40.48 32.07 -2.13
N GLN A 45 40.30 33.24 -1.50
CA GLN A 45 39.37 34.31 -1.85
C GLN A 45 39.48 34.77 -3.32
N GLU A 46 38.36 34.72 -4.03
CA GLU A 46 38.07 35.67 -5.10
C GLU A 46 36.68 36.27 -4.85
N SER A 47 36.63 37.60 -4.79
CA SER A 47 35.47 38.42 -4.51
C SER A 47 34.65 38.65 -5.78
N SER A 48 33.41 38.17 -5.79
CA SER A 48 32.36 38.61 -6.71
C SER A 48 31.07 38.86 -5.91
N PRO A 49 30.25 39.87 -6.28
CA PRO A 49 29.22 40.41 -5.39
C PRO A 49 28.09 39.40 -5.18
N LYS A 50 27.96 38.91 -3.95
CA LYS A 50 26.85 38.04 -3.54
C LYS A 50 25.53 38.80 -3.67
N GLY A 51 24.74 38.43 -4.67
CA GLY A 51 23.31 38.71 -4.70
C GLY A 51 22.68 38.23 -3.40
N GLN A 52 21.93 39.10 -2.75
CA GLN A 52 21.29 38.86 -1.46
C GLN A 52 20.16 37.82 -1.64
N ILE A 53 20.48 36.53 -1.51
CA ILE A 53 19.50 35.43 -1.55
C ILE A 53 18.45 35.68 -0.46
N SER A 54 17.17 35.76 -0.84
CA SER A 54 16.08 35.96 0.11
C SER A 54 16.03 34.85 1.18
N THR A 55 15.60 35.18 2.40
CA THR A 55 15.47 34.22 3.51
C THR A 55 14.57 33.03 3.18
N THR A 56 13.53 33.27 2.38
CA THR A 56 12.65 32.23 1.81
C THR A 56 13.39 31.27 0.89
N SER A 57 14.23 31.77 -0.02
CA SER A 57 15.03 30.92 -0.92
C SER A 57 15.99 30.00 -0.13
N LYS A 58 16.56 30.47 0.98
CA LYS A 58 17.38 29.62 1.87
C LYS A 58 16.55 28.52 2.55
N SER A 59 15.34 28.84 2.97
CA SER A 59 14.43 27.89 3.63
C SER A 59 13.96 26.80 2.66
N ILE A 60 13.64 27.18 1.42
CA ILE A 60 13.30 26.24 0.33
C ILE A 60 14.46 25.28 0.05
N LYS A 61 15.69 25.81 -0.09
CA LYS A 61 16.89 24.98 -0.30
C LYS A 61 17.12 23.96 0.82
N ALA A 62 16.88 24.36 2.07
CA ALA A 62 17.01 23.46 3.22
C ALA A 62 15.99 22.31 3.16
N ILE A 63 14.74 22.58 2.81
CA ILE A 63 13.68 21.57 2.68
C ILE A 63 13.89 20.63 1.51
N CYS A 64 14.41 21.15 0.39
CA CYS A 64 14.66 20.36 -0.81
C CYS A 64 15.98 19.57 -0.74
N GLN A 65 16.86 19.83 0.22
CA GLN A 65 18.16 19.15 0.36
C GLN A 65 18.07 17.60 0.38
N PRO A 66 17.17 16.95 1.15
CA PRO A 66 17.07 15.48 1.21
C PRO A 66 16.41 14.86 -0.03
N THR A 67 15.93 15.66 -0.99
CA THR A 67 15.14 15.17 -2.13
C THR A 67 16.01 14.71 -3.30
N ASP A 68 15.50 13.75 -4.08
CA ASP A 68 16.19 13.25 -5.28
C ASP A 68 16.06 14.22 -6.45
N TYR A 69 14.90 14.90 -6.59
CA TYR A 69 14.63 15.87 -7.65
C TYR A 69 14.67 17.30 -7.10
N ARG A 70 15.86 17.72 -6.66
CA ARG A 70 16.08 19.02 -5.99
C ARG A 70 15.64 20.22 -6.82
N GLU A 71 15.97 20.24 -8.11
CA GLU A 71 15.60 21.34 -9.00
C GLU A 71 14.08 21.48 -9.11
N THR A 72 13.38 20.37 -9.35
CA THR A 72 11.90 20.33 -9.40
C THR A 72 11.29 20.78 -8.06
N CYS A 73 11.88 20.39 -6.93
CA CYS A 73 11.46 20.83 -5.59
C CYS A 73 11.60 22.34 -5.41
N GLU A 74 12.80 22.89 -5.68
CA GLU A 74 13.10 24.30 -5.49
C GLU A 74 12.26 25.17 -6.43
N GLU A 75 12.14 24.79 -7.70
CA GLU A 75 11.35 25.53 -8.69
C GLU A 75 9.86 25.56 -8.30
N SER A 76 9.30 24.42 -7.91
CA SER A 76 7.88 24.32 -7.54
C SER A 76 7.55 25.11 -6.29
N LEU A 77 8.38 24.99 -5.24
CA LEU A 77 8.18 25.74 -4.01
C LEU A 77 8.42 27.24 -4.21
N SER A 78 9.39 27.64 -5.04
CA SER A 78 9.63 29.07 -5.31
C SER A 78 8.41 29.78 -5.93
N LYS A 79 7.60 29.04 -6.71
CA LYS A 79 6.38 29.55 -7.34
C LYS A 79 5.18 29.57 -6.39
N ALA A 80 5.11 28.64 -5.45
CA ALA A 80 3.91 28.42 -4.62
C ALA A 80 4.02 28.87 -3.15
N ALA A 81 5.24 28.94 -2.59
CA ALA A 81 5.45 29.21 -1.16
C ALA A 81 5.23 30.68 -0.74
N GLY A 82 5.16 31.61 -1.71
CA GLY A 82 5.18 33.04 -1.42
C GLY A 82 6.45 33.45 -0.65
N ASN A 83 6.31 34.30 0.37
CA ASN A 83 7.42 34.78 1.21
C ASN A 83 7.56 34.02 2.54
N THR A 84 6.96 32.83 2.67
CA THR A 84 7.02 32.10 3.94
C THR A 84 8.38 31.44 4.16
N THR A 85 8.80 31.35 5.42
CA THR A 85 9.95 30.55 5.86
C THR A 85 9.52 29.42 6.80
N ASP A 86 8.20 29.24 7.00
CA ASP A 86 7.65 28.23 7.90
C ASP A 86 7.69 26.86 7.22
N PRO A 87 8.40 25.86 7.80
CA PRO A 87 8.52 24.55 7.20
C PRO A 87 7.20 23.85 6.92
N SER A 88 6.21 23.99 7.83
CA SER A 88 4.90 23.37 7.64
C SER A 88 4.20 23.96 6.42
N LYS A 89 4.24 25.29 6.26
CA LYS A 89 3.65 25.98 5.10
C LYS A 89 4.37 25.66 3.79
N LEU A 90 5.68 25.43 3.84
CA LEU A 90 6.45 25.01 2.67
C LEU A 90 6.08 23.59 2.23
N VAL A 91 5.94 22.65 3.18
CA VAL A 91 5.47 21.29 2.89
C VAL A 91 4.04 21.31 2.33
N GLN A 92 3.15 22.09 2.95
CA GLN A 92 1.78 22.32 2.46
C GLN A 92 1.75 22.88 1.04
N ALA A 93 2.61 23.85 0.72
CA ALA A 93 2.75 24.37 -0.64
C ALA A 93 3.20 23.27 -1.62
N GLY A 94 4.12 22.39 -1.20
CA GLY A 94 4.54 21.22 -1.98
C GLY A 94 3.38 20.30 -2.33
N PHE A 95 2.56 19.88 -1.35
CA PHE A 95 1.37 19.06 -1.57
C PHE A 95 0.39 19.72 -2.55
N LYS A 96 0.12 21.02 -2.35
CA LYS A 96 -0.77 21.78 -3.23
C LYS A 96 -0.29 21.80 -4.68
N VAL A 97 1.01 22.04 -4.92
CA VAL A 97 1.57 22.01 -6.29
C VAL A 97 1.44 20.62 -6.91
N THR A 98 1.68 19.57 -6.14
CA THR A 98 1.51 18.18 -6.61
C THR A 98 0.06 17.90 -7.00
N ILE A 99 -0.91 18.31 -6.18
CA ILE A 99 -2.35 18.16 -6.47
C ILE A 99 -2.72 18.93 -7.75
N GLU A 100 -2.29 20.18 -7.88
CA GLU A 100 -2.54 20.99 -9.08
C GLU A 100 -1.91 20.35 -10.33
N ALA A 101 -0.72 19.76 -10.23
CA ALA A 101 -0.09 19.04 -11.33
C ALA A 101 -0.91 17.81 -11.76
N LEU A 102 -1.40 17.01 -10.80
CA LEU A 102 -2.27 15.86 -11.07
C LEU A 102 -3.61 16.28 -11.68
N GLN A 103 -4.26 17.31 -11.13
CA GLN A 103 -5.51 17.86 -11.69
C GLN A 103 -5.30 18.35 -13.12
N ASN A 104 -4.16 19.00 -13.41
CA ASN A 104 -3.81 19.42 -14.77
C ASN A 104 -3.59 18.22 -15.71
N ALA A 105 -2.97 17.12 -15.23
CA ALA A 105 -2.83 15.89 -16.00
C ALA A 105 -4.20 15.26 -16.31
N ILE A 106 -5.11 15.20 -15.33
CA ILE A 106 -6.50 14.74 -15.51
C ILE A 106 -7.24 15.63 -16.52
N ASN A 107 -7.17 16.96 -16.38
CA ASN A 107 -7.92 17.89 -17.22
C ASN A 107 -7.41 17.95 -18.66
N ARG A 108 -6.12 17.65 -18.89
CA ARG A 108 -5.55 17.48 -20.24
C ARG A 108 -5.89 16.15 -20.90
N SER A 109 -6.65 15.28 -20.24
CA SER A 109 -7.05 13.98 -20.80
C SER A 109 -8.16 14.06 -21.86
N THR A 110 -8.95 15.12 -21.93
CA THR A 110 -9.97 15.28 -22.99
C THR A 110 -9.33 15.49 -24.36
N THR A 111 -8.21 16.21 -24.44
CA THR A 111 -7.36 16.30 -25.65
C THR A 111 -6.65 14.97 -25.97
N LEU A 112 -6.42 14.11 -24.97
CA LEU A 112 -5.85 12.77 -25.17
C LEU A 112 -6.88 11.73 -25.63
N LYS A 113 -8.15 11.88 -25.27
CA LYS A 113 -9.25 11.01 -25.72
C LYS A 113 -9.51 11.11 -27.23
N GLU A 114 -9.34 12.28 -27.83
CA GLU A 114 -9.43 12.45 -29.29
C GLU A 114 -8.28 11.78 -30.05
N LEU A 115 -7.16 11.52 -29.35
CA LEU A 115 -5.95 10.91 -29.90
C LEU A 115 -5.88 9.38 -29.69
N ALA A 116 -6.68 8.84 -28.76
CA ALA A 116 -6.70 7.41 -28.42
C ALA A 116 -7.81 6.67 -29.19
N LYS A 117 -7.55 6.37 -30.47
CA LYS A 117 -8.43 5.58 -31.35
C LYS A 117 -8.46 4.07 -31.00
N ASP A 118 -7.59 3.65 -30.09
CA ASP A 118 -7.45 2.27 -29.62
C ASP A 118 -8.34 2.04 -28.38
N PRO A 119 -9.27 1.06 -28.40
CA PRO A 119 -10.10 0.72 -27.25
C PRO A 119 -9.31 0.44 -25.97
N MET A 120 -8.12 -0.15 -26.06
CA MET A 120 -7.27 -0.42 -24.90
C MET A 120 -6.67 0.86 -24.34
N ALA A 121 -6.25 1.80 -25.20
CA ALA A 121 -5.77 3.12 -24.77
C ALA A 121 -6.90 3.98 -24.17
N SER A 122 -8.13 3.86 -24.68
CA SER A 122 -9.28 4.54 -24.08
C SER A 122 -9.58 4.02 -22.67
N GLN A 123 -9.56 2.70 -22.47
CA GLN A 123 -9.70 2.11 -21.13
C GLN A 123 -8.55 2.52 -20.20
N ALA A 124 -7.32 2.61 -20.71
CA ALA A 124 -6.16 3.07 -19.96
C ALA A 124 -6.37 4.50 -19.43
N LEU A 125 -6.90 5.38 -20.27
CA LEU A 125 -7.21 6.76 -19.90
C LEU A 125 -8.30 6.83 -18.83
N ASP A 126 -9.35 6.00 -18.93
CA ASP A 126 -10.41 5.96 -17.93
C ASP A 126 -9.89 5.43 -16.58
N ASN A 127 -9.08 4.37 -16.60
CA ASN A 127 -8.39 3.87 -15.41
C ASN A 127 -7.46 4.93 -14.82
N CYS A 128 -6.71 5.65 -15.66
CA CYS A 128 -5.82 6.70 -15.21
C CYS A 128 -6.57 7.82 -14.48
N ARG A 129 -7.74 8.23 -14.96
CA ARG A 129 -8.56 9.25 -14.29
C ARG A 129 -8.95 8.82 -12.88
N GLU A 130 -9.46 7.60 -12.74
CA GLU A 130 -9.82 7.02 -11.42
C GLU A 130 -8.61 6.96 -10.49
N LEU A 131 -7.47 6.49 -10.99
CA LEU A 131 -6.23 6.40 -10.22
C LEU A 131 -5.70 7.79 -9.82
N MET A 132 -5.88 8.81 -10.66
CA MET A 132 -5.41 10.16 -10.34
C MET A 132 -6.34 10.85 -9.33
N ASP A 133 -7.64 10.59 -9.39
CA ASP A 133 -8.58 11.01 -8.34
C ASP A 133 -8.24 10.35 -7.00
N ASP A 134 -7.89 9.05 -7.01
CA ASP A 134 -7.41 8.33 -5.83
C ASP A 134 -6.10 8.94 -5.29
N ALA A 135 -5.15 9.28 -6.17
CA ALA A 135 -3.89 9.91 -5.81
C ALA A 135 -4.07 11.31 -5.20
N ILE A 136 -4.96 12.13 -5.76
CA ILE A 136 -5.30 13.45 -5.21
C ILE A 136 -5.89 13.28 -3.81
N ALA A 137 -6.80 12.32 -3.60
CA ALA A 137 -7.40 12.09 -2.30
C ALA A 137 -6.38 11.66 -1.23
N GLU A 138 -5.34 10.89 -1.58
CA GLU A 138 -4.25 10.56 -0.64
C GLU A 138 -3.39 11.79 -0.29
N LEU A 139 -3.14 12.68 -1.26
CA LEU A 139 -2.40 13.92 -1.03
C LEU A 139 -3.19 14.90 -0.16
N GLU A 140 -4.51 15.01 -0.38
CA GLU A 140 -5.41 15.79 0.48
C GLU A 140 -5.44 15.23 1.90
N HIS A 141 -5.53 13.91 2.07
CA HIS A 141 -5.48 13.30 3.40
C HIS A 141 -4.14 13.53 4.10
N SER A 142 -3.03 13.46 3.35
CA SER A 142 -1.69 13.81 3.84
C SER A 142 -1.61 15.26 4.30
N PHE A 143 -2.26 16.17 3.59
CA PHE A 143 -2.34 17.59 3.93
C PHE A 143 -3.11 17.83 5.25
N ASP A 144 -4.29 17.23 5.40
CA ASP A 144 -5.14 17.37 6.59
C ASP A 144 -4.45 16.83 7.87
N LEU A 145 -3.65 15.77 7.72
CA LEU A 145 -2.88 15.20 8.82
C LEU A 145 -1.80 16.16 9.32
N ILE A 146 -1.15 16.89 8.41
CA ILE A 146 -0.11 17.87 8.76
C ILE A 146 -0.73 19.08 9.47
N GLU A 147 -1.95 19.49 9.11
CA GLU A 147 -2.66 20.57 9.81
C GLU A 147 -3.07 20.21 11.23
N SER A 148 -3.38 18.93 11.48
CA SER A 148 -3.85 18.43 12.76
C SER A 148 -2.74 17.84 13.65
N PHE A 149 -1.48 17.98 13.23
CA PHE A 149 -0.32 17.37 13.86
C PHE A 149 -0.19 17.68 15.36
N GLN A 150 0.01 16.63 16.15
CA GLN A 150 0.39 16.66 17.55
C GLN A 150 1.72 15.92 17.79
N ALA A 151 2.65 16.54 18.52
CA ALA A 151 3.98 15.98 18.75
C ALA A 151 3.98 14.58 19.39
N SER A 152 2.97 14.24 20.18
CA SER A 152 2.81 12.93 20.82
C SER A 152 2.48 11.77 19.86
N GLN A 153 2.08 12.06 18.61
CA GLN A 153 1.68 11.07 17.60
C GLN A 153 2.61 11.07 16.38
N PHE A 154 3.84 11.58 16.54
CA PHE A 154 4.78 11.81 15.44
C PHE A 154 5.04 10.54 14.59
N ASP A 155 5.35 9.41 15.21
CA ASP A 155 5.66 8.16 14.51
C ASP A 155 4.47 7.65 13.66
N GLU A 156 3.26 7.72 14.22
CA GLU A 156 2.02 7.36 13.54
C GLU A 156 1.80 8.23 12.28
N TYR A 157 1.97 9.55 12.42
CA TYR A 157 1.81 10.47 11.28
C TYR A 157 2.82 10.23 10.19
N VAL A 158 4.09 10.02 10.54
CA VAL A 158 5.14 9.74 9.56
C VAL A 158 4.86 8.44 8.81
N ASN A 159 4.47 7.39 9.53
CA ASN A 159 4.15 6.10 8.91
C ASN A 159 2.96 6.25 7.96
N ASN A 160 1.89 6.93 8.38
CA ASN A 160 0.72 7.20 7.55
C ASN A 160 1.07 8.03 6.31
N LEU A 161 1.85 9.11 6.45
CA LEU A 161 2.31 9.92 5.32
C LEU A 161 3.13 9.09 4.32
N LYS A 162 4.04 8.22 4.79
CA LYS A 162 4.79 7.32 3.91
C LYS A 162 3.85 6.37 3.17
N VAL A 163 2.86 5.81 3.85
CA VAL A 163 1.86 4.90 3.23
C VAL A 163 1.09 5.62 2.12
N TRP A 164 0.54 6.80 2.38
CA TRP A 164 -0.30 7.54 1.43
C TRP A 164 0.49 8.12 0.25
N LEU A 165 1.70 8.63 0.51
CA LEU A 165 2.62 9.08 -0.56
C LEU A 165 3.06 7.91 -1.45
N SER A 166 3.33 6.74 -0.87
CA SER A 166 3.67 5.55 -1.65
C SER A 166 2.46 5.09 -2.48
N ALA A 167 1.25 5.08 -1.91
CA ALA A 167 0.04 4.79 -2.67
C ALA A 167 -0.16 5.77 -3.85
N THR A 168 0.13 7.07 -3.65
CA THR A 168 0.10 8.09 -4.71
C THR A 168 1.08 7.78 -5.85
N ILE A 169 2.29 7.30 -5.53
CA ILE A 169 3.28 6.84 -6.52
C ILE A 169 2.75 5.61 -7.25
N THR A 170 2.23 4.61 -6.53
CA THR A 170 1.66 3.40 -7.13
C THR A 170 0.48 3.72 -8.06
N TYR A 171 -0.39 4.66 -7.72
CA TYR A 171 -1.51 5.06 -8.59
C TYR A 171 -1.04 5.71 -9.90
N GLN A 172 -0.07 6.64 -9.83
CA GLN A 172 0.57 7.23 -11.01
C GLN A 172 1.21 6.16 -11.88
N ARG A 173 1.90 5.20 -11.26
CA ARG A 173 2.51 4.08 -11.99
C ARG A 173 1.46 3.19 -12.66
N THR A 174 0.43 2.79 -11.93
CA THR A 174 -0.65 1.93 -12.44
C THR A 174 -1.37 2.59 -13.62
N CYS A 175 -1.51 3.92 -13.60
CA CYS A 175 -2.03 4.66 -14.75
C CYS A 175 -1.13 4.44 -15.99
N LEU A 176 0.18 4.57 -15.84
CA LEU A 176 1.14 4.37 -16.93
C LEU A 176 1.16 2.92 -17.43
N ASP A 177 1.07 1.96 -16.51
CA ASP A 177 1.04 0.52 -16.83
C ASP A 177 -0.18 0.15 -17.69
N GLY A 178 -1.30 0.87 -17.54
CA GLY A 178 -2.48 0.69 -18.39
C GLY A 178 -2.22 0.97 -19.87
N PHE A 179 -1.13 1.66 -20.21
CA PHE A 179 -0.71 1.92 -21.58
C PHE A 179 0.27 0.88 -22.12
N ASP A 180 0.76 -0.05 -21.28
CA ASP A 180 1.60 -1.15 -21.72
C ASP A 180 0.79 -2.00 -22.73
N ASN A 181 1.37 -2.21 -23.91
CA ASN A 181 0.74 -2.88 -25.07
C ASN A 181 -0.38 -2.11 -25.78
N THR A 182 -0.56 -0.81 -25.51
CA THR A 182 -1.42 0.05 -26.34
C THR A 182 -0.71 0.51 -27.61
N THR A 183 -1.48 0.87 -28.63
CA THR A 183 -0.95 1.44 -29.87
C THR A 183 -0.95 2.98 -29.83
N GLY A 184 0.11 3.60 -30.35
CA GLY A 184 0.21 5.06 -30.49
C GLY A 184 1.05 5.75 -29.42
N SER A 185 0.88 7.08 -29.29
CA SER A 185 1.69 7.94 -28.40
C SER A 185 0.99 8.37 -27.12
N ALA A 186 -0.17 7.80 -26.82
CA ALA A 186 -0.96 8.17 -25.64
C ALA A 186 -0.22 7.90 -24.33
N GLY A 187 0.42 6.73 -24.20
CA GLY A 187 1.23 6.38 -23.03
C GLY A 187 2.38 7.35 -22.79
N GLU A 188 3.12 7.73 -23.83
CA GLU A 188 4.25 8.65 -23.67
C GLU A 188 3.82 10.08 -23.33
N LYS A 189 2.73 10.56 -23.92
CA LYS A 189 2.14 11.84 -23.52
C LYS A 189 1.64 11.81 -22.08
N MET A 190 1.05 10.70 -21.64
CA MET A 190 0.62 10.56 -20.25
C MET A 190 1.82 10.54 -19.29
N LYS A 191 2.90 9.85 -19.66
CA LYS A 191 4.17 9.85 -18.93
C LYS A 191 4.76 11.25 -18.81
N GLU A 192 4.75 12.05 -19.88
CA GLU A 192 5.17 13.45 -19.85
C GLU A 192 4.30 14.30 -18.92
N LEU A 193 2.97 14.12 -18.97
CA LEU A 193 2.04 14.85 -18.11
C LEU A 193 2.21 14.52 -16.61
N LEU A 194 2.49 13.26 -16.29
CA LEU A 194 2.66 12.79 -14.91
C LEU A 194 4.09 12.96 -14.37
N MET A 195 5.06 13.30 -15.22
CA MET A 195 6.47 13.37 -14.81
C MET A 195 6.68 14.34 -13.64
N ALA A 196 6.11 15.54 -13.73
CA ALA A 196 6.25 16.55 -12.67
C ALA A 196 5.59 16.11 -11.36
N SER A 197 4.36 15.58 -11.41
CA SER A 197 3.66 15.10 -10.22
C SER A 197 4.38 13.91 -9.59
N SER A 198 4.95 13.01 -10.40
CA SER A 198 5.71 11.85 -9.91
C SER A 198 6.98 12.30 -9.18
N GLN A 199 7.76 13.22 -9.77
CA GLN A 199 8.94 13.78 -9.12
C GLN A 199 8.60 14.51 -7.82
N LEU A 200 7.52 15.29 -7.80
CA LEU A 200 7.09 16.00 -6.60
C LEU A 200 6.59 15.06 -5.49
N THR A 201 5.89 13.99 -5.86
CA THR A 201 5.45 12.96 -4.89
C THR A 201 6.66 12.24 -4.30
N SER A 202 7.65 11.87 -5.12
CA SER A 202 8.91 11.27 -4.67
C SER A 202 9.69 12.19 -3.73
N ASN A 203 9.75 13.50 -4.05
CA ASN A 203 10.33 14.51 -3.17
C ASN A 203 9.55 14.62 -1.85
N GLY A 204 8.23 14.56 -1.87
CA GLY A 204 7.38 14.50 -0.68
C GLY A 204 7.78 13.34 0.22
N LEU A 205 7.93 12.15 -0.35
CA LEU A 205 8.35 10.95 0.37
C LEU A 205 9.77 11.09 0.93
N ALA A 206 10.68 11.70 0.17
CA ALA A 206 12.05 12.01 0.62
C ALA A 206 12.10 12.97 1.81
N MET A 207 11.25 14.00 1.81
CA MET A 207 11.15 14.93 2.92
C MET A 207 10.64 14.25 4.19
N VAL A 208 9.59 13.43 4.09
CA VAL A 208 9.05 12.69 5.24
C VAL A 208 10.10 11.71 5.80
N ASP A 209 10.83 11.02 4.93
CA ASP A 209 11.90 10.11 5.34
C ASP A 209 13.09 10.84 6.00
N GLY A 210 13.52 11.97 5.44
CA GLY A 210 14.62 12.78 5.97
C GLY A 210 14.34 13.32 7.38
N VAL A 211 13.12 13.79 7.64
CA VAL A 211 12.70 14.23 8.99
C VAL A 211 12.79 13.07 9.99
N THR A 212 12.41 11.86 9.56
CA THR A 212 12.49 10.65 10.40
C THR A 212 13.94 10.31 10.77
N SER A 213 14.86 10.37 9.79
CA SER A 213 16.27 10.05 10.03
C SER A 213 16.91 11.01 11.02
N ILE A 214 16.71 12.32 10.83
CA ILE A 214 17.30 13.36 11.69
C ILE A 214 16.82 13.21 13.14
N LEU A 215 15.53 12.92 13.36
CA LEU A 215 15.00 12.76 14.72
C LEU A 215 15.52 11.50 15.41
N LYS A 216 15.71 10.41 14.67
CA LYS A 216 16.35 9.19 15.20
C LYS A 216 17.80 9.45 15.61
N ASP A 217 18.56 10.19 14.80
CA ASP A 217 19.95 10.51 15.08
C ASP A 217 20.12 11.45 16.29
N LEU A 218 19.16 12.34 16.53
CA LEU A 218 19.17 13.28 17.65
C LEU A 218 18.70 12.69 19.00
N ASN A 219 18.17 11.45 19.00
CA ASN A 219 17.73 10.70 20.19
C ASN A 219 16.88 11.53 21.18
N ILE A 220 15.93 12.32 20.68
CA ILE A 220 15.13 13.27 21.48
C ILE A 220 14.12 12.50 22.35
N PRO A 221 14.24 12.50 23.70
CA PRO A 221 13.35 11.77 24.59
C PRO A 221 11.91 12.28 24.48
N GLY A 222 10.93 11.37 24.32
CA GLY A 222 9.50 11.68 24.24
C GLY A 222 8.93 11.87 22.83
N LEU A 223 9.76 11.92 21.79
CA LEU A 223 9.33 11.90 20.37
C LEU A 223 9.57 10.54 19.69
N THR A 224 10.57 9.78 20.17
CA THR A 224 10.92 8.43 19.71
C THR A 224 10.61 7.38 20.79
N SER A 225 9.46 7.49 21.44
CA SER A 225 9.08 6.51 22.45
C SER A 225 8.60 5.24 21.76
N ARG A 226 9.37 4.15 21.90
CA ARG A 226 8.81 2.79 21.84
C ARG A 226 7.65 2.77 22.83
N ARG A 227 6.41 2.77 22.33
CA ARG A 227 5.23 2.53 23.15
C ARG A 227 5.32 1.07 23.61
N LEU A 228 6.00 0.84 24.73
CA LEU A 228 5.69 -0.27 25.61
C LEU A 228 4.25 -0.01 26.04
N LEU A 229 3.31 -0.74 25.42
CA LEU A 229 1.92 -0.74 25.85
C LEU A 229 1.89 -1.32 27.28
N GLU A 230 2.06 -0.46 28.28
CA GLU A 230 1.38 -0.66 29.55
C GLU A 230 -0.12 -0.61 29.25
N ALA A 231 -0.82 -1.63 29.72
CA ALA A 231 -2.25 -1.83 29.52
C ALA A 231 -3.06 -0.77 30.30
N ASP A 232 -3.11 0.45 29.79
CA ASP A 232 -4.13 1.42 30.14
C ASP A 232 -5.11 1.56 28.96
N ASP A 233 -6.38 1.27 29.25
CA ASP A 233 -7.54 1.04 28.38
C ASP A 233 -8.01 2.25 27.53
N GLU A 234 -7.12 3.11 27.03
CA GLU A 234 -7.49 4.27 26.20
C GLU A 234 -7.26 4.00 24.71
N PHE A 235 -8.26 3.37 24.09
CA PHE A 235 -8.36 3.18 22.63
C PHE A 235 -8.60 4.53 21.92
N PRO A 236 -8.18 4.68 20.64
CA PRO A 236 -8.44 5.89 19.86
C PRO A 236 -9.93 6.29 19.85
N SER A 237 -10.22 7.59 19.76
CA SER A 237 -11.59 8.14 19.87
C SER A 237 -12.58 7.69 18.78
N TRP A 238 -12.10 7.11 17.69
CA TRP A 238 -12.93 6.50 16.63
C TRP A 238 -13.33 5.06 16.97
N VAL A 239 -12.72 4.45 18.00
CA VAL A 239 -13.05 3.11 18.53
C VAL A 239 -14.15 3.25 19.58
N ASN A 240 -15.42 3.28 19.13
CA ASN A 240 -16.54 3.21 20.06
C ASN A 240 -16.55 1.87 20.82
N GLY A 241 -16.57 1.92 22.15
CA GLY A 241 -16.41 0.77 23.05
C GLY A 241 -17.45 -0.36 22.95
N GLY A 242 -18.48 -0.23 22.11
CA GLY A 242 -19.56 -1.21 21.94
C GLY A 242 -19.35 -2.29 20.88
N LYS A 243 -18.37 -2.15 19.96
CA LYS A 243 -18.16 -3.08 18.83
C LYS A 243 -16.70 -3.60 18.74
N ARG A 244 -16.05 -3.79 19.89
CA ARG A 244 -14.71 -4.41 19.96
C ARG A 244 -14.83 -5.91 19.59
N MET A 245 -13.94 -6.44 18.76
CA MET A 245 -13.78 -7.88 18.45
C MET A 245 -14.80 -8.52 17.49
N LEU A 246 -15.36 -7.78 16.51
CA LEU A 246 -16.40 -8.29 15.60
C LEU A 246 -15.98 -9.57 14.83
N LEU A 247 -14.73 -9.70 14.40
CA LEU A 247 -14.30 -10.86 13.62
C LEU A 247 -14.10 -12.12 14.47
N LEU A 248 -13.79 -11.99 15.75
CA LEU A 248 -13.39 -13.13 16.59
C LEU A 248 -14.51 -13.66 17.47
N LYS A 249 -15.43 -12.80 17.91
CA LYS A 249 -16.53 -13.17 18.81
C LYS A 249 -17.81 -13.57 18.10
N GLU A 250 -17.95 -13.22 16.82
CA GLU A 250 -19.19 -13.42 16.09
C GLU A 250 -19.06 -14.52 15.03
N THR A 251 -19.91 -15.54 15.15
CA THR A 251 -20.18 -16.50 14.07
C THR A 251 -21.27 -15.91 13.16
N PRO A 252 -21.42 -16.38 11.91
CA PRO A 252 -22.54 -15.96 11.06
C PRO A 252 -23.92 -16.08 11.74
N ALA A 253 -24.06 -17.04 12.67
CA ALA A 253 -25.29 -17.27 13.44
C ALA A 253 -25.51 -16.31 14.63
N THR A 254 -24.47 -15.66 15.14
CA THR A 254 -24.56 -14.75 16.30
C THR A 254 -24.41 -13.29 15.94
N ILE A 255 -23.85 -13.00 14.76
CA ILE A 255 -23.55 -11.62 14.35
C ILE A 255 -24.84 -10.82 14.11
N LYS A 256 -24.93 -9.65 14.73
CA LYS A 256 -25.97 -8.68 14.40
C LYS A 256 -25.60 -7.96 13.10
N ALA A 257 -26.08 -8.49 11.98
CA ALA A 257 -25.86 -7.91 10.65
C ALA A 257 -26.70 -6.63 10.44
N ASP A 258 -26.10 -5.63 9.79
CA ASP A 258 -26.80 -4.43 9.32
C ASP A 258 -27.50 -4.68 7.98
N ALA A 259 -26.92 -5.54 7.14
CA ALA A 259 -27.53 -6.04 5.92
C ALA A 259 -27.31 -7.55 5.75
N ILE A 260 -28.35 -8.26 5.30
CA ILE A 260 -28.29 -9.71 5.01
C ILE A 260 -28.60 -9.95 3.53
N VAL A 261 -27.69 -10.59 2.82
CA VAL A 261 -27.85 -11.04 1.44
C VAL A 261 -28.10 -12.53 1.42
N ALA A 262 -29.15 -12.98 0.72
CA ALA A 262 -29.41 -14.39 0.50
C ALA A 262 -30.17 -14.64 -0.82
N GLN A 263 -29.63 -15.51 -1.67
CA GLN A 263 -30.25 -15.84 -2.97
C GLN A 263 -31.60 -16.58 -2.83
N ASP A 264 -31.80 -17.29 -1.72
CA ASP A 264 -33.02 -18.03 -1.40
C ASP A 264 -34.19 -17.14 -0.92
N GLY A 265 -33.96 -15.84 -0.74
CA GLY A 265 -34.94 -14.88 -0.24
C GLY A 265 -35.10 -14.83 1.28
N SER A 266 -34.26 -15.54 2.04
CA SER A 266 -34.25 -15.50 3.51
C SER A 266 -33.49 -14.29 4.09
N GLY A 267 -32.91 -13.46 3.23
CA GLY A 267 -32.22 -12.21 3.56
C GLY A 267 -33.04 -10.98 3.17
N GLN A 268 -32.49 -9.79 3.42
CA GLN A 268 -33.10 -8.51 3.03
C GLN A 268 -32.88 -8.20 1.55
N TYR A 269 -31.75 -8.64 1.00
CA TYR A 269 -31.35 -8.42 -0.39
C TYR A 269 -31.07 -9.75 -1.09
N LYS A 270 -31.27 -9.79 -2.40
CA LYS A 270 -30.94 -10.98 -3.21
C LYS A 270 -29.54 -10.92 -3.81
N THR A 271 -29.02 -9.71 -3.99
CA THR A 271 -27.70 -9.45 -4.57
C THR A 271 -26.83 -8.66 -3.61
N ILE A 272 -25.51 -8.78 -3.77
CA ILE A 272 -24.53 -8.03 -2.98
C ILE A 272 -24.56 -6.56 -3.39
N ALA A 273 -24.72 -6.27 -4.69
CA ALA A 273 -24.82 -4.91 -5.21
C ALA A 273 -25.95 -4.10 -4.54
N GLU A 274 -27.14 -4.68 -4.39
CA GLU A 274 -28.27 -4.04 -3.70
C GLU A 274 -27.94 -3.66 -2.25
N ALA A 275 -27.23 -4.54 -1.53
CA ALA A 275 -26.87 -4.30 -0.14
C ALA A 275 -25.80 -3.21 0.00
N ILE A 276 -24.87 -3.11 -0.97
CA ILE A 276 -23.82 -2.09 -0.97
C ILE A 276 -24.40 -0.68 -1.09
N GLU A 277 -25.48 -0.49 -1.85
CA GLU A 277 -26.16 0.82 -1.96
C GLU A 277 -26.69 1.36 -0.63
N LYS A 278 -26.80 0.50 0.39
CA LYS A 278 -27.32 0.85 1.72
C LYS A 278 -26.23 1.11 2.74
N ILE A 279 -24.97 0.88 2.38
CA ILE A 279 -23.83 1.16 3.24
C ILE A 279 -23.71 2.69 3.41
N PRO A 280 -23.77 3.21 4.65
CA PRO A 280 -23.55 4.63 4.90
C PRO A 280 -22.15 5.06 4.44
N LYS A 281 -22.07 6.18 3.72
CA LYS A 281 -20.81 6.71 3.19
C LYS A 281 -20.03 7.45 4.29
N LYS A 282 -18.70 7.27 4.30
CA LYS A 282 -17.73 7.89 5.23
C LYS A 282 -18.13 7.71 6.69
N ASN A 283 -18.48 6.48 7.04
CA ASN A 283 -18.88 6.12 8.40
C ASN A 283 -17.69 5.57 9.20
N ASN A 284 -17.66 5.90 10.49
CA ASN A 284 -16.68 5.37 11.44
C ASN A 284 -17.20 4.17 12.24
N GLU A 285 -18.50 3.87 12.13
CA GLU A 285 -19.05 2.63 12.68
C GLU A 285 -18.98 1.49 11.68
N THR A 286 -18.60 0.31 12.16
CA THR A 286 -18.57 -0.88 11.32
C THR A 286 -19.97 -1.24 10.82
N PHE A 287 -20.12 -1.31 9.50
CA PHE A 287 -21.29 -1.84 8.81
C PHE A 287 -21.08 -3.32 8.51
N VAL A 288 -21.93 -4.18 9.06
CA VAL A 288 -21.84 -5.63 8.92
C VAL A 288 -22.75 -6.10 7.78
N LEU A 289 -22.12 -6.53 6.69
CA LEU A 289 -22.75 -7.16 5.54
C LEU A 289 -22.59 -8.69 5.65
N TYR A 290 -23.65 -9.37 6.04
CA TYR A 290 -23.70 -10.83 6.10
C TYR A 290 -24.22 -11.40 4.77
N ILE A 291 -23.43 -12.25 4.14
CA ILE A 291 -23.73 -12.88 2.86
C ILE A 291 -23.89 -14.38 3.12
N LYS A 292 -25.11 -14.90 2.99
CA LYS A 292 -25.38 -16.33 3.23
C LYS A 292 -24.75 -17.20 2.16
N GLU A 293 -24.62 -18.50 2.45
CA GLU A 293 -24.12 -19.51 1.53
C GLU A 293 -24.76 -19.40 0.14
N GLY A 294 -23.95 -19.59 -0.89
CA GLY A 294 -24.36 -19.37 -2.27
C GLY A 294 -23.20 -18.97 -3.17
N VAL A 295 -23.48 -18.98 -4.47
CA VAL A 295 -22.55 -18.54 -5.51
C VAL A 295 -23.10 -17.28 -6.15
N TYR A 296 -22.49 -16.16 -5.81
CA TYR A 296 -22.87 -14.82 -6.24
C TYR A 296 -22.06 -14.44 -7.48
N LYS A 297 -22.69 -14.49 -8.65
CA LYS A 297 -22.08 -14.12 -9.94
C LYS A 297 -22.18 -12.61 -10.15
N GLU A 298 -21.36 -11.85 -9.44
CA GLU A 298 -21.42 -10.39 -9.40
C GLU A 298 -20.02 -9.78 -9.49
N GLN A 299 -19.93 -8.59 -10.09
CA GLN A 299 -18.75 -7.72 -10.01
C GLN A 299 -19.00 -6.73 -8.87
N VAL A 300 -18.24 -6.85 -7.78
CA VAL A 300 -18.49 -6.12 -6.54
C VAL A 300 -17.43 -5.04 -6.36
N SER A 301 -17.86 -3.79 -6.15
CA SER A 301 -16.94 -2.68 -5.89
C SER A 301 -17.35 -1.88 -4.66
N LEU A 302 -16.45 -1.83 -3.68
CA LEU A 302 -16.55 -0.94 -2.53
C LEU A 302 -15.65 0.28 -2.79
N ALA A 303 -16.25 1.37 -3.25
CA ALA A 303 -15.60 2.66 -3.42
C ALA A 303 -15.00 3.20 -2.11
N ARG A 304 -14.10 4.19 -2.23
CA ARG A 304 -13.42 4.85 -1.08
C ARG A 304 -14.36 5.35 0.01
N SER A 305 -15.59 5.71 -0.34
CA SER A 305 -16.58 6.17 0.64
C SER A 305 -17.13 5.06 1.54
N HIS A 306 -16.94 3.79 1.21
CA HIS A 306 -17.45 2.66 2.00
C HIS A 306 -16.40 2.21 3.04
N THR A 307 -16.12 3.09 3.99
CA THR A 307 -15.18 2.84 5.10
C THR A 307 -15.79 1.93 6.16
N HIS A 308 -14.96 1.16 6.87
CA HIS A 308 -15.38 0.29 7.98
C HIS A 308 -16.46 -0.75 7.59
N VAL A 309 -16.35 -1.38 6.43
CA VAL A 309 -17.27 -2.46 6.03
C VAL A 309 -16.71 -3.81 6.45
N LEU A 310 -17.53 -4.62 7.12
CA LEU A 310 -17.28 -6.03 7.38
C LEU A 310 -18.14 -6.89 6.45
N MET A 311 -17.52 -7.63 5.53
CA MET A 311 -18.16 -8.72 4.79
C MET A 311 -17.94 -10.06 5.52
N ILE A 312 -19.01 -10.74 5.89
CA ILE A 312 -18.94 -12.08 6.51
C ILE A 312 -19.77 -13.08 5.72
N GLY A 313 -19.22 -14.26 5.46
CA GLY A 313 -19.91 -15.38 4.81
C GLY A 313 -20.19 -16.55 5.75
N ASP A 314 -20.92 -17.55 5.26
CA ASP A 314 -21.18 -18.82 5.97
C ASP A 314 -20.00 -19.83 5.96
N GLY A 315 -18.86 -19.42 5.38
CA GLY A 315 -17.66 -20.23 5.27
C GLY A 315 -16.93 -19.95 3.95
N PRO A 316 -15.58 -20.01 3.94
CA PRO A 316 -14.75 -19.62 2.79
C PRO A 316 -15.05 -20.39 1.50
N THR A 317 -15.59 -21.60 1.61
CA THR A 317 -15.97 -22.46 0.48
C THR A 317 -17.47 -22.54 0.24
N LYS A 318 -18.30 -21.97 1.14
CA LYS A 318 -19.77 -22.00 1.06
C LYS A 318 -20.35 -20.71 0.48
N THR A 319 -19.76 -19.58 0.84
CA THR A 319 -20.15 -18.26 0.32
C THR A 319 -19.08 -17.81 -0.66
N LYS A 320 -19.43 -17.70 -1.94
CA LYS A 320 -18.45 -17.37 -3.00
C LYS A 320 -18.96 -16.27 -3.90
N ILE A 321 -18.18 -15.21 -4.06
CA ILE A 321 -18.37 -14.17 -5.07
C ILE A 321 -17.48 -14.52 -6.27
N THR A 322 -18.06 -14.64 -7.47
CA THR A 322 -17.36 -15.11 -8.66
C THR A 322 -17.61 -14.24 -9.89
N GLY A 323 -16.55 -14.00 -10.66
CA GLY A 323 -16.55 -13.27 -11.92
C GLY A 323 -15.58 -13.89 -12.92
N ASN A 324 -15.50 -13.37 -14.13
CA ASN A 324 -14.66 -13.94 -15.19
C ASN A 324 -14.09 -12.89 -16.17
N LEU A 325 -14.08 -11.61 -15.78
CA LEU A 325 -13.41 -10.57 -16.55
C LEU A 325 -11.91 -10.85 -16.62
N ASN A 326 -11.30 -10.62 -17.77
CA ASN A 326 -9.92 -11.00 -18.03
C ASN A 326 -9.29 -10.20 -19.17
N TYR A 327 -7.97 -10.17 -19.20
CA TYR A 327 -7.19 -9.40 -20.17
C TYR A 327 -7.27 -9.96 -21.59
N ALA A 328 -7.33 -11.28 -21.76
CA ALA A 328 -7.48 -11.90 -23.09
C ALA A 328 -8.73 -11.39 -23.85
N ASN A 329 -9.78 -11.04 -23.12
CA ASN A 329 -11.02 -10.48 -23.65
C ASN A 329 -11.01 -8.94 -23.78
N GLY A 330 -9.85 -8.30 -23.64
CA GLY A 330 -9.70 -6.86 -23.84
C GLY A 330 -10.06 -5.99 -22.64
N VAL A 331 -10.10 -6.54 -21.42
CA VAL A 331 -10.31 -5.79 -20.17
C VAL A 331 -8.97 -5.56 -19.48
N GLN A 332 -8.62 -4.32 -19.18
CA GLN A 332 -7.36 -4.05 -18.45
C GLN A 332 -7.32 -4.73 -17.08
N THR A 333 -6.16 -5.26 -16.69
CA THR A 333 -5.95 -6.00 -15.44
C THR A 333 -6.60 -5.32 -14.23
N PHE A 334 -6.43 -4.01 -14.06
CA PHE A 334 -7.01 -3.23 -12.97
C PHE A 334 -8.55 -3.36 -12.85
N LYS A 335 -9.24 -3.54 -13.97
CA LYS A 335 -10.71 -3.70 -14.08
C LYS A 335 -11.18 -5.14 -14.22
N THR A 336 -10.28 -6.13 -14.19
CA THR A 336 -10.65 -7.56 -14.19
C THR A 336 -11.11 -8.08 -12.84
N ALA A 337 -10.89 -7.30 -11.77
CA ALA A 337 -11.17 -7.69 -10.39
C ALA A 337 -12.65 -8.04 -10.16
N THR A 338 -12.92 -9.28 -9.75
CA THR A 338 -14.26 -9.71 -9.34
C THR A 338 -14.75 -8.92 -8.14
N VAL A 339 -13.87 -8.70 -7.17
CA VAL A 339 -14.11 -7.81 -6.03
C VAL A 339 -13.01 -6.76 -5.94
N SER A 340 -13.39 -5.48 -5.91
CA SER A 340 -12.46 -4.36 -5.69
C SER A 340 -12.80 -3.58 -4.42
N ILE A 341 -11.83 -3.46 -3.51
CA ILE A 341 -11.96 -2.84 -2.20
C ILE A 341 -11.10 -1.58 -2.12
N SER A 342 -11.74 -0.42 -1.97
CA SER A 342 -11.07 0.89 -1.87
C SER A 342 -11.38 1.65 -0.59
N GLY A 343 -12.37 1.23 0.19
CA GLY A 343 -12.72 1.86 1.46
C GLY A 343 -11.85 1.34 2.61
N ASP A 344 -11.17 2.25 3.30
CA ASP A 344 -10.26 1.94 4.40
C ASP A 344 -10.97 1.22 5.57
N HIS A 345 -10.20 0.45 6.34
CA HIS A 345 -10.67 -0.40 7.44
C HIS A 345 -11.66 -1.49 7.03
N PHE A 346 -11.57 -1.94 5.77
CA PHE A 346 -12.34 -3.07 5.27
C PHE A 346 -11.95 -4.39 5.96
N MET A 347 -12.94 -5.22 6.25
CA MET A 347 -12.77 -6.54 6.81
C MET A 347 -13.55 -7.58 6.02
N ALA A 348 -12.95 -8.76 5.80
CA ALA A 348 -13.63 -9.93 5.26
C ALA A 348 -13.39 -11.16 6.14
N LYS A 349 -14.43 -11.97 6.33
CA LYS A 349 -14.35 -13.24 7.05
C LYS A 349 -15.20 -14.34 6.43
N ASP A 350 -14.69 -15.56 6.43
CA ASP A 350 -15.46 -16.77 6.07
C ASP A 350 -16.11 -16.67 4.67
N ILE A 351 -15.41 -16.10 3.69
CA ILE A 351 -15.94 -15.86 2.34
C ILE A 351 -14.89 -16.13 1.25
N GLY A 352 -15.35 -16.56 0.07
CA GLY A 352 -14.54 -16.81 -1.11
C GLY A 352 -14.67 -15.73 -2.18
N PHE A 353 -13.54 -15.35 -2.78
CA PHE A 353 -13.42 -14.46 -3.93
C PHE A 353 -12.80 -15.23 -5.09
N GLU A 354 -13.47 -15.30 -6.24
CA GLU A 354 -13.04 -16.11 -7.37
C GLU A 354 -13.05 -15.32 -8.68
N ASN A 355 -11.98 -15.45 -9.47
CA ASN A 355 -12.05 -15.19 -10.91
C ASN A 355 -11.93 -16.50 -11.69
N SER A 356 -13.03 -16.88 -12.36
CA SER A 356 -13.18 -18.14 -13.06
C SER A 356 -12.76 -18.09 -14.54
N ALA A 357 -12.03 -17.07 -14.99
CA ALA A 357 -11.60 -16.93 -16.38
C ALA A 357 -10.68 -18.09 -16.85
N GLY A 358 -9.98 -18.73 -15.93
CA GLY A 358 -9.05 -19.82 -16.25
C GLY A 358 -7.69 -19.34 -16.74
N ALA A 359 -6.73 -20.26 -16.90
CA ALA A 359 -5.38 -19.94 -17.35
C ALA A 359 -5.33 -19.30 -18.76
N ILE A 360 -6.33 -19.58 -19.59
CA ILE A 360 -6.47 -19.01 -20.95
C ILE A 360 -6.87 -17.53 -20.94
N GLY A 361 -7.43 -17.03 -19.84
CA GLY A 361 -7.84 -15.63 -19.71
C GLY A 361 -6.69 -14.64 -19.53
N HIS A 362 -5.45 -15.14 -19.36
CA HIS A 362 -4.32 -14.34 -18.90
C HIS A 362 -4.64 -13.63 -17.58
N GLN A 363 -4.28 -12.36 -17.41
CA GLN A 363 -4.53 -11.59 -16.19
C GLN A 363 -6.03 -11.53 -15.86
N ALA A 364 -6.41 -12.03 -14.69
CA ALA A 364 -7.81 -12.11 -14.26
C ALA A 364 -7.91 -12.08 -12.73
N VAL A 365 -8.14 -10.89 -12.18
CA VAL A 365 -8.08 -10.63 -10.74
C VAL A 365 -9.33 -11.14 -10.02
N ALA A 366 -9.15 -11.90 -8.94
CA ALA A 366 -10.23 -12.31 -8.05
C ALA A 366 -10.53 -11.21 -7.02
N LEU A 367 -9.49 -10.69 -6.37
CA LEU A 367 -9.59 -9.65 -5.36
C LEU A 367 -8.54 -8.56 -5.61
N ARG A 368 -8.98 -7.30 -5.70
CA ARG A 368 -8.10 -6.12 -5.71
C ARG A 368 -8.33 -5.29 -4.45
N VAL A 369 -7.26 -4.94 -3.75
CA VAL A 369 -7.32 -4.20 -2.48
C VAL A 369 -6.42 -2.98 -2.55
N GLN A 370 -7.00 -1.79 -2.38
CA GLN A 370 -6.32 -0.50 -2.24
C GLN A 370 -6.75 0.26 -0.97
N ALA A 371 -7.42 -0.45 -0.06
CA ALA A 371 -7.87 0.03 1.24
C ALA A 371 -6.80 -0.14 2.32
N ASP A 372 -6.58 0.90 3.11
CA ASP A 372 -5.66 0.87 4.25
C ASP A 372 -6.25 0.08 5.41
N MET A 373 -5.38 -0.51 6.23
CA MET A 373 -5.75 -1.27 7.42
C MET A 373 -6.83 -2.32 7.13
N SER A 374 -6.71 -3.01 5.99
CA SER A 374 -7.67 -4.04 5.58
C SER A 374 -7.29 -5.42 6.14
N VAL A 375 -8.30 -6.17 6.61
CA VAL A 375 -8.12 -7.52 7.19
C VAL A 375 -8.94 -8.56 6.45
N PHE A 376 -8.29 -9.67 6.10
CA PHE A 376 -8.94 -10.85 5.52
C PHE A 376 -8.67 -12.04 6.43
N TYR A 377 -9.72 -12.64 6.98
CA TYR A 377 -9.61 -13.76 7.91
C TYR A 377 -10.36 -14.98 7.41
N ASN A 378 -9.68 -16.13 7.30
CA ASN A 378 -10.29 -17.38 6.83
C ASN A 378 -11.04 -17.19 5.50
N CYS A 379 -10.39 -16.55 4.52
CA CYS A 379 -10.95 -16.30 3.19
C CYS A 379 -10.32 -17.24 2.15
N GLN A 380 -11.09 -17.55 1.10
CA GLN A 380 -10.59 -18.26 -0.09
C GLN A 380 -10.41 -17.24 -1.22
N ILE A 381 -9.23 -17.15 -1.83
CA ILE A 381 -8.96 -16.22 -2.95
C ILE A 381 -8.44 -17.07 -4.12
N ASP A 382 -9.30 -17.30 -5.11
CA ASP A 382 -9.07 -18.29 -6.16
C ASP A 382 -9.02 -17.67 -7.56
N GLY A 383 -7.94 -17.95 -8.29
CA GLY A 383 -7.78 -17.52 -9.67
C GLY A 383 -6.73 -18.35 -10.40
N TYR A 384 -6.17 -17.78 -11.45
CA TYR A 384 -5.01 -18.31 -12.18
C TYR A 384 -3.92 -17.25 -12.18
N GLN A 385 -3.77 -16.51 -13.28
CA GLN A 385 -2.83 -15.40 -13.35
C GLN A 385 -3.42 -14.15 -12.67
N ASP A 386 -2.61 -13.46 -11.87
CA ASP A 386 -2.96 -12.20 -11.19
C ASP A 386 -4.11 -12.33 -10.18
N THR A 387 -4.17 -13.44 -9.42
CA THR A 387 -5.31 -13.77 -8.53
C THR A 387 -5.60 -12.70 -7.47
N LEU A 388 -4.60 -12.30 -6.69
CA LEU A 388 -4.68 -11.28 -5.65
C LEU A 388 -3.86 -10.06 -6.03
N TYR A 389 -4.55 -8.95 -6.29
CA TYR A 389 -3.92 -7.66 -6.49
C TYR A 389 -3.90 -6.87 -5.17
N ALA A 390 -2.86 -7.11 -4.36
CA ALA A 390 -2.55 -6.34 -3.16
C ALA A 390 -1.93 -4.99 -3.59
N HIS A 391 -2.79 -4.10 -4.07
CA HIS A 391 -2.42 -2.94 -4.90
C HIS A 391 -1.63 -1.89 -4.13
N THR A 392 -2.17 -1.36 -3.03
CA THR A 392 -1.55 -0.30 -2.21
C THR A 392 -1.89 -0.44 -0.72
N LYS A 393 -1.21 0.36 0.13
CA LYS A 393 -1.47 0.54 1.57
C LYS A 393 -1.30 -0.72 2.43
N ARG A 394 -1.67 -0.66 3.72
CA ARG A 394 -1.45 -1.76 4.69
C ARG A 394 -2.55 -2.80 4.61
N GLN A 395 -2.16 -4.06 4.53
CA GLN A 395 -3.08 -5.18 4.37
C GLN A 395 -2.62 -6.38 5.22
N PHE A 396 -3.56 -7.07 5.86
CA PHE A 396 -3.30 -8.26 6.66
C PHE A 396 -4.19 -9.42 6.24
N TYR A 397 -3.55 -10.54 5.87
CA TYR A 397 -4.23 -11.77 5.47
C TYR A 397 -3.91 -12.86 6.49
N ARG A 398 -4.93 -13.42 7.13
CA ARG A 398 -4.80 -14.42 8.19
C ARG A 398 -5.62 -15.66 7.88
N ASP A 399 -5.00 -16.83 7.97
CA ASP A 399 -5.66 -18.13 7.75
C ASP A 399 -6.35 -18.23 6.37
N CYS A 400 -5.91 -17.45 5.38
CA CYS A 400 -6.48 -17.45 4.04
C CYS A 400 -5.86 -18.55 3.17
N THR A 401 -6.62 -19.05 2.21
CA THR A 401 -6.07 -19.87 1.10
C THR A 401 -6.07 -19.05 -0.17
N ILE A 402 -4.90 -18.91 -0.81
CA ILE A 402 -4.72 -18.13 -2.04
C ILE A 402 -4.19 -19.07 -3.12
N THR A 403 -4.93 -19.22 -4.21
CA THR A 403 -4.64 -20.20 -5.27
C THR A 403 -4.41 -19.53 -6.62
N GLY A 404 -3.29 -19.82 -7.28
CA GLY A 404 -3.06 -19.29 -8.63
C GLY A 404 -1.86 -19.88 -9.37
N THR A 405 -1.47 -19.24 -10.48
CA THR A 405 -0.40 -19.69 -11.38
C THR A 405 0.71 -18.64 -11.51
N ILE A 406 0.54 -17.66 -12.40
CA ILE A 406 1.51 -16.60 -12.71
C ILE A 406 1.18 -15.39 -11.84
N ASP A 407 2.18 -14.86 -11.15
CA ASP A 407 2.12 -13.61 -10.38
C ASP A 407 0.88 -13.52 -9.48
N PHE A 408 0.50 -14.65 -8.86
CA PHE A 408 -0.85 -14.74 -8.29
C PHE A 408 -1.03 -13.92 -7.00
N ILE A 409 0.06 -13.42 -6.42
CA ILE A 409 0.07 -12.31 -5.45
C ILE A 409 0.95 -11.20 -6.01
N PHE A 410 0.35 -10.09 -6.41
CA PHE A 410 1.08 -8.98 -7.03
C PHE A 410 0.56 -7.62 -6.55
N GLY A 411 1.34 -6.57 -6.83
CA GLY A 411 1.05 -5.22 -6.38
C GLY A 411 2.15 -4.61 -5.52
N ASP A 412 1.83 -3.48 -4.90
CA ASP A 412 2.79 -2.67 -4.14
C ASP A 412 2.21 -2.27 -2.76
N ALA A 413 1.34 -3.10 -2.20
CA ALA A 413 0.91 -2.96 -0.81
C ALA A 413 2.06 -3.19 0.18
N ILE A 414 1.81 -2.77 1.43
CA ILE A 414 2.55 -3.19 2.61
C ILE A 414 1.74 -4.35 3.20
N ALA A 415 1.98 -5.57 2.72
CA ALA A 415 1.11 -6.71 3.00
C ALA A 415 1.82 -7.80 3.81
N VAL A 416 1.16 -8.26 4.87
CA VAL A 416 1.59 -9.43 5.65
C VAL A 416 0.57 -10.55 5.47
N PHE A 417 1.07 -11.70 5.04
CA PHE A 417 0.34 -12.97 4.98
C PHE A 417 0.80 -13.82 6.14
N GLN A 418 -0.10 -14.12 7.08
CA GLN A 418 0.23 -14.88 8.28
C GLN A 418 -0.62 -16.15 8.35
N ASN A 419 0.02 -17.30 8.52
CA ASN A 419 -0.66 -18.60 8.60
C ASN A 419 -1.58 -18.90 7.38
N CYS A 420 -1.23 -18.38 6.22
CA CYS A 420 -1.96 -18.61 4.98
C CYS A 420 -1.46 -19.87 4.25
N LYS A 421 -2.31 -20.42 3.38
CA LYS A 421 -1.94 -21.48 2.44
C LYS A 421 -1.85 -20.90 1.03
N LEU A 422 -0.66 -20.89 0.45
CA LEU A 422 -0.40 -20.41 -0.90
C LEU A 422 -0.31 -21.62 -1.83
N VAL A 423 -1.31 -21.80 -2.71
CA VAL A 423 -1.50 -23.02 -3.51
C VAL A 423 -1.16 -22.73 -4.97
N VAL A 424 -0.08 -23.35 -5.45
CA VAL A 424 0.27 -23.31 -6.88
C VAL A 424 -0.59 -24.32 -7.62
N ARG A 425 -1.36 -23.85 -8.60
CA ARG A 425 -2.24 -24.70 -9.42
C ARG A 425 -1.67 -24.96 -10.82
N LYS A 426 -2.27 -25.91 -11.54
CA LYS A 426 -1.80 -26.30 -12.87
C LYS A 426 -1.98 -25.14 -13.87
N PRO A 427 -0.90 -24.63 -14.49
CA PRO A 427 -0.99 -23.60 -15.53
C PRO A 427 -1.17 -24.23 -16.92
N LEU A 428 -1.05 -23.43 -17.98
CA LEU A 428 -0.87 -23.96 -19.34
C LEU A 428 0.51 -24.61 -19.50
N GLU A 429 0.66 -25.52 -20.46
CA GLU A 429 1.86 -26.37 -20.60
C GLU A 429 3.18 -25.58 -20.69
N ASN A 430 3.19 -24.42 -21.34
CA ASN A 430 4.39 -23.60 -21.55
C ASN A 430 4.57 -22.47 -20.52
N GLN A 431 3.80 -22.49 -19.43
CA GLN A 431 3.84 -21.45 -18.41
C GLN A 431 4.63 -21.91 -17.17
N GLN A 432 5.26 -20.94 -16.53
CA GLN A 432 5.83 -21.09 -15.20
C GLN A 432 4.85 -20.55 -14.16
N CYS A 433 4.97 -21.01 -12.92
CA CYS A 433 4.19 -20.47 -11.81
C CYS A 433 5.05 -19.54 -10.95
N ILE A 434 4.51 -18.42 -10.52
CA ILE A 434 5.20 -17.43 -9.71
C ILE A 434 4.27 -17.04 -8.57
N VAL A 435 4.72 -17.23 -7.34
CA VAL A 435 3.93 -16.90 -6.15
C VAL A 435 3.78 -15.38 -6.02
N THR A 436 4.88 -14.62 -6.07
CA THR A 436 4.83 -13.16 -5.93
C THR A 436 5.39 -12.36 -7.12
N ALA A 437 4.77 -11.23 -7.41
CA ALA A 437 5.30 -10.20 -8.29
C ALA A 437 5.16 -8.82 -7.64
N GLN A 438 6.07 -8.51 -6.71
CA GLN A 438 5.99 -7.28 -5.92
C GLN A 438 6.52 -6.08 -6.72
N GLY A 439 5.79 -4.96 -6.64
CA GLY A 439 5.89 -3.80 -7.52
C GLY A 439 6.53 -2.54 -6.94
N ARG A 440 7.40 -2.63 -5.93
CA ARG A 440 8.05 -1.47 -5.33
C ARG A 440 9.02 -0.79 -6.30
N ASN A 441 8.92 0.53 -6.42
CA ASN A 441 9.63 1.30 -7.44
C ASN A 441 10.56 2.38 -6.87
N GLU A 442 10.44 2.75 -5.60
CA GLU A 442 11.29 3.74 -4.93
C GLU A 442 11.88 3.27 -3.59
N THR A 443 13.10 3.73 -3.30
CA THR A 443 13.89 3.29 -2.14
C THR A 443 13.26 3.67 -0.82
N ARG A 444 12.44 4.73 -0.79
CA ARG A 444 11.81 5.22 0.45
C ARG A 444 10.40 4.69 0.66
N GLU A 445 9.85 3.92 -0.28
CA GLU A 445 8.57 3.25 -0.08
C GLU A 445 8.68 2.19 1.02
N PRO A 446 7.74 2.14 1.98
CA PRO A 446 7.67 1.10 3.01
C PRO A 446 7.07 -0.21 2.48
N THR A 447 6.68 -0.27 1.21
CA THR A 447 5.92 -1.35 0.57
C THR A 447 6.70 -2.66 0.41
N GLY A 448 5.99 -3.78 0.35
CA GLY A 448 6.60 -5.09 0.27
C GLY A 448 5.65 -6.18 0.73
N PHE A 449 5.99 -7.43 0.39
CA PHE A 449 5.24 -8.60 0.83
C PHE A 449 6.03 -9.38 1.87
N VAL A 450 5.38 -9.70 2.98
CA VAL A 450 5.90 -10.60 4.00
C VAL A 450 5.01 -11.82 4.09
N ILE A 451 5.57 -12.98 3.80
CA ILE A 451 4.92 -14.28 3.90
C ILE A 451 5.48 -14.93 5.17
N GLN A 452 4.72 -14.89 6.27
CA GLN A 452 5.14 -15.37 7.59
C GLN A 452 4.33 -16.59 8.03
N ASN A 453 5.01 -17.67 8.42
CA ASN A 453 4.36 -18.90 8.90
C ASN A 453 3.27 -19.42 7.95
N CYS A 454 3.48 -19.28 6.65
CA CYS A 454 2.57 -19.78 5.64
C CYS A 454 3.00 -21.16 5.17
N THR A 455 2.10 -21.83 4.44
CA THR A 455 2.41 -23.07 3.71
C THR A 455 2.34 -22.78 2.21
N ILE A 456 3.47 -22.92 1.51
CA ILE A 456 3.54 -22.86 0.04
C ILE A 456 3.51 -24.29 -0.49
N THR A 457 2.46 -24.64 -1.23
CA THR A 457 2.15 -26.02 -1.61
C THR A 457 1.59 -26.14 -3.03
N ALA A 458 1.50 -27.37 -3.53
CA ALA A 458 0.99 -27.72 -4.85
C ALA A 458 -0.48 -28.19 -4.77
N ASP A 459 -1.30 -27.70 -5.70
CA ASP A 459 -2.57 -28.37 -6.01
C ASP A 459 -2.29 -29.82 -6.49
N PRO A 460 -3.14 -30.80 -6.13
CA PRO A 460 -2.94 -32.20 -6.53
C PRO A 460 -2.81 -32.40 -8.05
N LYS A 461 -3.44 -31.57 -8.88
CA LYS A 461 -3.32 -31.64 -10.35
C LYS A 461 -2.05 -30.99 -10.89
N TYR A 462 -1.43 -30.10 -10.12
CA TYR A 462 -0.16 -29.46 -10.45
C TYR A 462 1.05 -30.34 -10.08
N PHE A 463 0.99 -31.02 -8.93
CA PHE A 463 2.13 -31.78 -8.41
C PHE A 463 2.79 -32.76 -9.42
N PRO A 464 2.05 -33.49 -10.28
CA PRO A 464 2.64 -34.37 -11.29
C PRO A 464 3.42 -33.64 -12.40
N VAL A 465 3.10 -32.37 -12.65
CA VAL A 465 3.70 -31.55 -13.72
C VAL A 465 4.68 -30.48 -13.22
N ARG A 466 4.90 -30.39 -11.90
CA ARG A 466 5.70 -29.33 -11.25
C ARG A 466 7.14 -29.20 -11.76
N LEU A 467 7.72 -30.29 -12.29
CA LEU A 467 9.08 -30.29 -12.85
C LEU A 467 9.11 -29.71 -14.28
N GLN A 468 8.00 -29.77 -14.99
CA GLN A 468 7.84 -29.22 -16.34
C GLN A 468 7.40 -27.75 -16.23
N ASN A 469 6.33 -27.50 -15.49
CA ASN A 469 5.83 -26.18 -15.16
C ASN A 469 6.48 -25.69 -13.87
N LYS A 470 7.75 -25.26 -13.93
CA LYS A 470 8.48 -24.83 -12.73
C LYS A 470 7.72 -23.73 -11.95
N ALA A 471 7.78 -23.78 -10.61
CA ALA A 471 7.30 -22.72 -9.74
C ALA A 471 8.45 -21.96 -9.04
N TYR A 472 8.23 -20.68 -8.76
CA TYR A 472 9.17 -19.78 -8.11
C TYR A 472 8.48 -18.98 -7.00
N LEU A 473 9.25 -18.57 -5.98
CA LEU A 473 8.78 -17.71 -4.89
C LEU A 473 8.36 -16.33 -5.38
N GLY A 474 9.07 -15.78 -6.37
CA GLY A 474 8.69 -14.52 -6.97
C GLY A 474 9.58 -14.05 -8.11
N ARG A 475 9.19 -12.92 -8.72
CA ARG A 475 9.98 -12.17 -9.72
C ARG A 475 9.78 -10.66 -9.61
N PRO A 476 10.79 -9.84 -9.95
CA PRO A 476 10.75 -8.40 -9.68
C PRO A 476 9.95 -7.65 -10.74
N TRP A 477 8.64 -7.46 -10.52
CA TRP A 477 7.81 -6.66 -11.40
C TRP A 477 8.31 -5.21 -11.53
N ARG A 478 8.94 -4.70 -10.47
CA ARG A 478 9.63 -3.40 -10.44
C ARG A 478 11.04 -3.51 -9.86
N GLU A 479 11.85 -2.49 -10.15
CA GLU A 479 13.30 -2.51 -9.94
C GLU A 479 13.70 -2.69 -8.46
N LEU A 480 12.87 -2.22 -7.52
CA LEU A 480 13.12 -2.28 -6.08
C LEU A 480 12.20 -3.29 -5.37
N SER A 481 11.72 -4.29 -6.12
CA SER A 481 10.81 -5.34 -5.64
C SER A 481 11.26 -5.91 -4.29
N ARG A 482 10.35 -6.00 -3.33
CA ARG A 482 10.65 -6.46 -1.96
C ARG A 482 9.70 -7.58 -1.53
N THR A 483 10.23 -8.77 -1.30
CA THR A 483 9.48 -9.94 -0.81
C THR A 483 10.31 -10.69 0.22
N ILE A 484 9.73 -10.98 1.37
CA ILE A 484 10.34 -11.73 2.46
C ILE A 484 9.48 -12.97 2.72
N VAL A 485 10.06 -14.16 2.63
CA VAL A 485 9.42 -15.42 3.00
C VAL A 485 10.09 -15.93 4.26
N MET A 486 9.37 -15.95 5.38
CA MET A 486 9.96 -16.30 6.67
C MET A 486 9.10 -17.25 7.50
N GLN A 487 9.76 -18.09 8.28
CA GLN A 487 9.15 -19.05 9.20
C GLN A 487 8.10 -19.96 8.53
N SER A 488 8.20 -20.16 7.21
CA SER A 488 7.15 -20.78 6.40
C SER A 488 7.52 -22.20 5.99
N HIS A 489 6.51 -23.04 5.73
CA HIS A 489 6.70 -24.35 5.13
C HIS A 489 6.65 -24.26 3.61
N ILE A 490 7.66 -24.79 2.93
CA ILE A 490 7.77 -24.80 1.47
C ILE A 490 7.90 -26.25 1.00
N ASP A 491 6.85 -26.76 0.34
CA ASP A 491 6.83 -28.11 -0.22
C ASP A 491 7.84 -28.27 -1.38
N ASP A 492 8.02 -29.51 -1.85
CA ASP A 492 8.85 -29.85 -3.03
C ASP A 492 8.17 -29.42 -4.35
N LEU A 493 7.98 -28.11 -4.56
CA LEU A 493 7.48 -27.55 -5.83
C LEU A 493 8.26 -26.35 -6.34
N ILE A 494 8.96 -25.65 -5.44
CA ILE A 494 9.73 -24.45 -5.78
C ILE A 494 11.05 -24.90 -6.41
N ALA A 495 11.35 -24.36 -7.58
CA ALA A 495 12.58 -24.65 -8.29
C ALA A 495 13.79 -24.29 -7.41
N PRO A 496 14.92 -25.05 -7.45
CA PRO A 496 16.06 -24.81 -6.58
C PRO A 496 16.63 -23.38 -6.65
N GLU A 497 16.49 -22.73 -7.82
CA GLU A 497 16.85 -21.33 -8.06
C GLU A 497 16.08 -20.35 -7.14
N GLY A 498 14.87 -20.74 -6.69
CA GLY A 498 13.98 -20.02 -5.78
C GLY A 498 13.24 -18.86 -6.44
N TRP A 499 13.97 -17.99 -7.14
CA TRP A 499 13.47 -16.72 -7.69
C TRP A 499 13.70 -16.67 -9.20
N LEU A 500 12.80 -16.01 -9.93
CA LEU A 500 12.85 -15.90 -11.39
C LEU A 500 13.17 -14.45 -11.83
N PRO A 501 14.07 -14.22 -12.80
CA PRO A 501 14.26 -12.88 -13.37
C PRO A 501 12.97 -12.38 -14.03
N TRP A 502 12.72 -11.08 -13.98
CA TRP A 502 11.64 -10.47 -14.78
C TRP A 502 12.03 -10.41 -16.26
N LEU A 503 13.13 -9.71 -16.57
CA LEU A 503 13.70 -9.61 -17.91
C LEU A 503 15.21 -9.32 -17.80
N GLY A 504 16.04 -10.24 -18.30
CA GLY A 504 17.50 -10.09 -18.25
C GLY A 504 18.00 -9.80 -16.82
N ASN A 505 18.74 -8.71 -16.65
CA ASN A 505 19.30 -8.29 -15.36
C ASN A 505 18.47 -7.21 -14.63
N PHE A 506 17.25 -6.91 -15.09
CA PHE A 506 16.38 -5.91 -14.48
C PHE A 506 16.10 -6.22 -13.00
N GLY A 507 16.31 -5.23 -12.12
CA GLY A 507 16.05 -5.32 -10.69
C GLY A 507 17.00 -6.23 -9.89
N LEU A 508 17.80 -7.09 -10.52
CA LEU A 508 18.55 -8.15 -9.83
C LEU A 508 19.58 -7.62 -8.81
N ASN A 509 20.09 -6.40 -9.00
CA ASN A 509 21.05 -5.77 -8.10
C ASN A 509 20.40 -4.95 -6.97
N THR A 510 19.15 -4.54 -7.16
CA THR A 510 18.48 -3.50 -6.39
C THR A 510 17.30 -4.02 -5.58
N LEU A 511 16.67 -5.11 -6.03
CA LEU A 511 15.58 -5.79 -5.31
C LEU A 511 16.02 -6.23 -3.90
N PHE A 512 15.04 -6.56 -3.07
CA PHE A 512 15.22 -7.11 -1.73
C PHE A 512 14.40 -8.38 -1.57
N TYR A 513 15.00 -9.53 -1.90
CA TYR A 513 14.39 -10.84 -1.66
C TYR A 513 15.11 -11.58 -0.55
N SER A 514 14.34 -12.19 0.34
CA SER A 514 14.91 -12.90 1.47
C SER A 514 14.08 -14.10 1.89
N GLU A 515 14.78 -15.12 2.34
CA GLU A 515 14.26 -16.31 3.00
C GLU A 515 14.84 -16.35 4.43
N TYR A 516 14.01 -16.66 5.44
CA TYR A 516 14.46 -16.72 6.83
C TYR A 516 13.73 -17.81 7.63
N ASP A 517 14.45 -18.78 8.17
CA ASP A 517 13.91 -19.87 9.02
C ASP A 517 12.75 -20.65 8.37
N ASN A 518 12.81 -20.82 7.05
CA ASN A 518 11.85 -21.64 6.31
C ASN A 518 12.15 -23.14 6.48
N LYS A 519 11.11 -23.97 6.39
CA LYS A 519 11.17 -25.43 6.53
C LYS A 519 10.56 -26.11 5.31
N GLY A 520 10.81 -27.41 5.16
CA GLY A 520 10.31 -28.21 4.04
C GLY A 520 11.34 -28.39 2.92
N GLN A 521 11.03 -29.27 1.97
CA GLN A 521 11.99 -29.66 0.92
C GLN A 521 12.30 -28.51 -0.05
N GLY A 522 11.33 -27.64 -0.32
CA GLY A 522 11.52 -26.46 -1.17
C GLY A 522 12.29 -25.33 -0.50
N ALA A 523 12.54 -25.39 0.81
CA ALA A 523 13.26 -24.37 1.58
C ALA A 523 14.80 -24.50 1.49
N VAL A 524 15.33 -25.50 0.78
CA VAL A 524 16.78 -25.70 0.64
C VAL A 524 17.40 -24.57 -0.21
N GLU A 525 18.27 -23.77 0.39
CA GLU A 525 18.85 -22.59 -0.25
C GLU A 525 20.14 -22.83 -1.06
N THR A 526 20.66 -24.06 -1.11
CA THR A 526 22.01 -24.34 -1.66
C THR A 526 22.21 -23.93 -3.12
N ASN A 527 21.15 -23.97 -3.92
CA ASN A 527 21.16 -23.67 -5.36
C ASN A 527 20.39 -22.38 -5.70
N ARG A 528 20.08 -21.54 -4.71
CA ARG A 528 19.42 -20.26 -4.95
C ARG A 528 20.26 -19.37 -5.86
N VAL A 529 19.57 -18.53 -6.61
CA VAL A 529 20.21 -17.48 -7.42
C VAL A 529 21.11 -16.58 -6.55
N LYS A 530 22.21 -16.08 -7.13
CA LYS A 530 23.24 -15.30 -6.43
C LYS A 530 23.19 -13.81 -6.73
N TRP A 531 22.00 -13.28 -7.01
CA TRP A 531 21.84 -11.86 -7.31
C TRP A 531 22.16 -10.99 -6.10
N ALA A 532 22.69 -9.78 -6.32
CA ALA A 532 23.01 -8.89 -5.21
C ALA A 532 21.77 -8.46 -4.40
N GLY A 533 20.58 -8.51 -5.01
CA GLY A 533 19.30 -8.29 -4.35
C GLY A 533 18.82 -9.43 -3.45
N ILE A 534 19.43 -10.62 -3.51
CA ILE A 534 19.15 -11.68 -2.52
C ILE A 534 19.86 -11.30 -1.22
N LYS A 535 19.07 -11.08 -0.16
CA LYS A 535 19.56 -10.65 1.14
C LYS A 535 19.39 -11.75 2.17
N LYS A 536 20.43 -11.95 2.99
CA LYS A 536 20.35 -12.78 4.19
C LYS A 536 20.01 -11.89 5.37
N LEU A 537 18.92 -12.20 6.07
CA LEU A 537 18.50 -11.45 7.25
C LEU A 537 19.19 -11.99 8.50
N THR A 538 19.62 -11.07 9.37
CA THR A 538 19.90 -11.42 10.77
C THR A 538 18.58 -11.57 11.53
N PRO A 539 18.55 -12.21 12.70
CA PRO A 539 17.35 -12.26 13.53
C PRO A 539 16.73 -10.88 13.82
N GLU A 540 17.56 -9.88 14.08
CA GLU A 540 17.13 -8.51 14.36
C GLU A 540 16.53 -7.83 13.12
N ALA A 541 17.10 -8.11 11.93
CA ALA A 541 16.57 -7.59 10.68
C ALA A 541 15.25 -8.28 10.29
N ALA A 542 15.13 -9.59 10.54
CA ALA A 542 13.90 -10.35 10.31
C ALA A 542 12.74 -9.86 11.19
N ASP A 543 13.03 -9.52 12.45
CA ASP A 543 12.05 -8.96 13.39
C ASP A 543 11.43 -7.64 12.86
N GLY A 544 12.18 -6.85 12.08
CA GLY A 544 11.68 -5.65 11.40
C GLY A 544 10.58 -5.90 10.37
N TYR A 545 10.43 -7.13 9.88
CA TYR A 545 9.41 -7.54 8.92
C TYR A 545 8.18 -8.20 9.58
N THR A 546 8.14 -8.30 10.91
CA THR A 546 6.98 -8.81 11.64
C THR A 546 5.78 -7.87 11.53
N ALA A 547 4.58 -8.39 11.76
CA ALA A 547 3.35 -7.63 11.56
C ALA A 547 3.27 -6.34 12.41
N ALA A 548 3.76 -6.38 13.66
CA ALA A 548 3.80 -5.21 14.53
C ALA A 548 4.68 -4.08 13.98
N LYS A 549 5.78 -4.41 13.31
CA LYS A 549 6.75 -3.41 12.83
C LYS A 549 6.51 -3.00 11.39
N PHE A 550 6.21 -3.96 10.51
CA PHE A 550 6.13 -3.73 9.08
C PHE A 550 4.84 -3.03 8.68
N ILE A 551 3.70 -3.42 9.27
CA ILE A 551 2.37 -2.84 8.99
C ILE A 551 1.77 -2.10 10.20
N GLN A 552 2.57 -1.88 11.25
CA GLN A 552 2.11 -1.25 12.50
C GLN A 552 0.89 -1.98 13.09
N GLY A 553 0.89 -3.32 13.00
CA GLY A 553 -0.28 -4.15 13.24
C GLY A 553 -0.91 -4.01 14.64
N ASP A 554 -0.10 -3.69 15.65
CA ASP A 554 -0.55 -3.50 17.04
C ASP A 554 -1.56 -2.35 17.18
N GLU A 555 -1.50 -1.36 16.28
CA GLU A 555 -2.36 -0.18 16.31
C GLU A 555 -3.78 -0.47 15.82
N TRP A 556 -3.97 -1.49 14.96
CA TRP A 556 -5.23 -1.63 14.23
C TRP A 556 -5.77 -3.06 14.08
N ILE A 557 -4.97 -4.11 14.27
CA ILE A 557 -5.43 -5.49 14.13
C ILE A 557 -6.11 -6.02 15.41
N PRO A 558 -5.58 -5.82 16.63
CA PRO A 558 -6.17 -6.41 17.84
C PRO A 558 -7.64 -6.06 18.06
N GLN A 559 -8.07 -4.84 17.71
CA GLN A 559 -9.46 -4.38 17.83
C GLN A 559 -10.45 -5.11 16.90
N THR A 560 -9.97 -5.66 15.79
CA THR A 560 -10.79 -6.50 14.90
C THR A 560 -11.13 -7.84 15.56
N GLY A 561 -10.26 -8.27 16.48
CA GLY A 561 -10.28 -9.57 17.12
C GLY A 561 -9.53 -10.64 16.34
N VAL A 562 -9.14 -10.48 15.08
CA VAL A 562 -8.49 -11.56 14.30
C VAL A 562 -7.25 -12.11 15.02
N PRO A 563 -7.00 -13.44 15.00
CA PRO A 563 -5.78 -13.99 15.57
C PRO A 563 -4.57 -13.37 14.92
N TYR A 564 -3.68 -12.82 15.74
CA TYR A 564 -2.60 -11.96 15.29
C TYR A 564 -1.35 -12.26 16.11
N THR A 565 -0.26 -12.60 15.43
CA THR A 565 1.06 -12.69 16.05
C THR A 565 1.87 -11.46 15.69
N ALA A 566 2.15 -10.63 16.69
CA ALA A 566 2.83 -9.35 16.54
C ALA A 566 4.27 -9.48 16.02
N GLY A 567 5.02 -10.42 16.57
CA GLY A 567 6.46 -10.60 16.33
C GLY A 567 6.82 -11.89 15.59
N MET A 568 8.03 -12.35 15.83
CA MET A 568 8.51 -13.67 15.38
C MET A 568 7.70 -14.79 16.04
N ILE A 569 7.41 -15.85 15.29
CA ILE A 569 6.64 -16.99 15.78
C ILE A 569 7.61 -17.98 16.44
N SER A 570 7.45 -18.23 17.74
CA SER A 570 8.23 -19.23 18.47
C SER A 570 7.84 -20.64 18.00
N ALA A 571 8.86 -21.48 17.80
CA ALA A 571 8.71 -22.85 17.32
C ALA A 571 8.00 -23.79 18.30
#